data_AF-A0AAW1RS15-F1
#
_entry.id   AF-A0AAW1RS15-F1
#
_cell.length_a   1.000
_cell.length_b   1.000
_cell.length_c   1.000
_cell.angle_alpha   90.00
_cell.angle_beta   90.00
_cell.angle_gamma   90.00
#
_symmetry.space_group_name_H-M   'P 1'
#
loop_
_entity.id
_entity.type
_entity.pdbx_description
1 polymer ?
#
loop_
_entity_poly.entity_id
_entity_poly.type
_entity_poly.pdbx_seq_one_letter_code
_entity_poly.pdbx_strand_id
1 'polypeptide(L)'
;MWRTCRRSPEYRLCYSRRPPRHSGFRLQASGGQPPGSRDKASSQKARDQMIIFGAGVGLSVALTLLIRLGRSGVLADALSPDGLPLRWGDLGIGDAAGGALWAVALYYCSPLQLLLLFLGRFEVERPSDRILRLLGRGAGLQVEEAGYEAPAWVRAAAVAIVAAAGAGVAWAAEASLGDATWSVSTGLGACLAAAVYEVGRPARLNAEEAEELEAQWRDFARFAEERLQRSGRCHESELRAALGRALPRYRGAGGLPDTRLRELVRAWHAGADRTPSGYYRNLSMRQRVDPFTGEITGSPPPPASVRAGKEP
;
A
#
# COMPACT_ATOMS: atom_id res chain seq x y z
N MET A 1 -3.49 -27.41 12.71
CA MET A 1 -2.04 -27.14 12.84
C MET A 1 -1.60 -26.33 11.62
N TRP A 2 -1.89 -25.03 11.62
CA TRP A 2 -1.70 -24.16 10.45
C TRP A 2 -0.29 -23.60 10.42
N ARG A 3 0.52 -24.01 9.45
CA ARG A 3 1.81 -23.38 9.13
C ARG A 3 1.53 -22.03 8.48
N THR A 4 1.65 -20.96 9.25
CA THR A 4 1.56 -19.59 8.75
C THR A 4 2.77 -19.28 7.86
N CYS A 5 2.51 -19.25 6.57
CA CYS A 5 3.44 -18.81 5.54
C CYS A 5 3.66 -17.29 5.70
N ARG A 6 4.67 -16.90 6.49
CA ARG A 6 5.16 -15.52 6.57
C ARG A 6 5.72 -15.08 5.21
N ARG A 7 4.86 -14.53 4.35
CA ARG A 7 5.25 -13.59 3.29
C ARG A 7 4.60 -12.25 3.63
N SER A 8 5.21 -11.50 4.54
CA SER A 8 4.85 -10.10 4.80
C SER A 8 5.07 -9.27 3.51
N PRO A 9 4.03 -8.63 2.96
CA PRO A 9 4.16 -7.62 1.90
C PRO A 9 4.12 -6.19 2.48
N GLU A 10 4.42 -6.03 3.77
CA GLU A 10 4.65 -4.73 4.38
C GLU A 10 6.01 -4.16 3.95
N TYR A 11 6.16 -2.84 4.01
CA TYR A 11 7.28 -2.01 3.54
C TYR A 11 7.20 -1.40 2.13
N ARG A 12 6.17 -1.68 1.32
CA ARG A 12 6.11 -1.12 -0.05
C ARG A 12 5.37 0.20 -0.24
N LEU A 13 4.82 0.80 0.82
CA LEU A 13 3.91 1.96 0.67
C LEU A 13 4.43 3.33 1.10
N CYS A 14 5.66 3.48 1.62
CA CYS A 14 6.22 4.83 1.91
C CYS A 14 7.42 5.25 1.04
N TYR A 15 7.98 4.39 0.18
CA TYR A 15 9.10 4.79 -0.69
C TYR A 15 8.71 4.91 -2.15
N SER A 16 8.07 6.02 -2.50
CA SER A 16 7.95 6.46 -3.90
C SER A 16 8.40 7.90 -4.14
N ARG A 17 9.37 8.42 -3.39
CA ARG A 17 10.15 9.57 -3.85
C ARG A 17 11.19 9.09 -4.88
N ARG A 18 10.87 9.23 -6.16
CA ARG A 18 11.87 9.15 -7.24
C ARG A 18 12.87 10.31 -7.06
N PRO A 19 14.19 10.08 -7.04
CA PRO A 19 15.16 11.17 -7.17
C PRO A 19 15.12 11.75 -8.60
N PRO A 20 15.57 12.99 -8.81
CA PRO A 20 15.58 13.63 -10.11
C PRO A 20 16.50 12.86 -11.07
N ARG A 21 15.99 12.67 -12.29
CA ARG A 21 16.72 12.08 -13.41
C ARG A 21 17.89 12.98 -13.79
N HIS A 22 19.11 12.57 -13.50
CA HIS A 22 20.26 12.97 -14.32
C HIS A 22 20.31 12.08 -15.56
N SER A 23 20.16 12.73 -16.70
CA SER A 23 20.34 12.21 -18.04
C SER A 23 21.80 11.83 -18.28
N GLY A 24 22.02 10.65 -18.86
CA GLY A 24 23.24 10.35 -19.61
C GLY A 24 24.19 9.35 -18.95
N PHE A 25 23.85 8.06 -19.00
CA PHE A 25 24.78 7.05 -19.53
C PHE A 25 24.04 5.74 -19.81
N ARG A 26 23.96 5.36 -21.08
CA ARG A 26 23.41 4.10 -21.55
C ARG A 26 24.62 3.18 -21.78
N LEU A 27 24.80 2.17 -20.92
CA LEU A 27 25.61 0.99 -21.25
C LEU A 27 24.87 -0.30 -20.88
N GLN A 28 24.48 -0.97 -21.95
CA GLN A 28 23.97 -2.33 -22.04
C GLN A 28 25.06 -3.33 -21.60
N ALA A 29 24.73 -4.29 -20.75
CA ALA A 29 24.80 -5.74 -21.02
C ALA A 29 24.22 -6.45 -19.79
N SER A 30 23.12 -7.20 -19.95
CA SER A 30 23.07 -8.61 -20.38
C SER A 30 23.63 -9.55 -19.32
N GLY A 31 22.70 -10.26 -18.66
CA GLY A 31 22.94 -11.16 -17.55
C GLY A 31 21.63 -11.71 -16.95
N GLY A 32 20.85 -12.42 -17.77
CA GLY A 32 19.98 -13.53 -17.35
C GLY A 32 18.82 -13.24 -16.38
N GLN A 33 17.86 -12.40 -16.76
CA GLN A 33 16.51 -12.47 -16.22
C GLN A 33 15.58 -12.95 -17.33
N PRO A 34 14.71 -13.95 -17.09
CA PRO A 34 13.87 -14.53 -18.13
C PRO A 34 13.03 -13.41 -18.79
N PRO A 35 12.99 -13.35 -20.13
CA PRO A 35 12.25 -12.32 -20.84
C PRO A 35 10.77 -12.44 -20.46
N GLY A 36 10.26 -11.42 -19.76
CA GLY A 36 8.83 -11.29 -19.50
C GLY A 36 8.39 -11.02 -18.06
N SER A 37 9.26 -10.78 -17.08
CA SER A 37 8.78 -10.49 -15.69
C SER A 37 8.60 -9.00 -15.36
N ARG A 38 9.33 -8.09 -16.02
CA ARG A 38 9.21 -6.64 -15.79
C ARG A 38 7.95 -6.05 -16.40
N ASP A 39 7.58 -6.51 -17.59
CA ASP A 39 6.31 -6.12 -18.24
C ASP A 39 5.11 -6.70 -17.49
N LYS A 40 5.27 -7.85 -16.83
CA LYS A 40 4.19 -8.43 -16.01
C LYS A 40 3.86 -7.57 -14.80
N ALA A 41 4.82 -6.94 -14.12
CA ALA A 41 4.52 -6.15 -12.91
C ALA A 41 3.84 -4.80 -13.22
N SER A 42 4.21 -4.12 -14.30
CA SER A 42 3.52 -2.91 -14.77
C SER A 42 2.18 -3.25 -15.43
N SER A 43 2.13 -4.33 -16.22
CA SER A 43 0.89 -4.84 -16.83
C SER A 43 -0.09 -5.35 -15.78
N GLN A 44 0.38 -5.94 -14.69
CA GLN A 44 -0.46 -6.40 -13.58
C GLN A 44 -0.99 -5.21 -12.78
N LYS A 45 -0.20 -4.15 -12.56
CA LYS A 45 -0.71 -2.92 -11.94
C LYS A 45 -1.73 -2.19 -12.84
N ALA A 46 -1.52 -2.20 -14.15
CA ALA A 46 -2.47 -1.66 -15.13
C ALA A 46 -3.74 -2.53 -15.24
N ARG A 47 -3.61 -3.86 -15.17
CA ARG A 47 -4.72 -4.82 -15.13
C ARG A 47 -5.50 -4.72 -13.83
N ASP A 48 -4.85 -4.56 -12.69
CA ASP A 48 -5.50 -4.36 -11.40
C ASP A 48 -6.23 -3.01 -11.38
N GLN A 49 -5.66 -1.95 -11.96
CA GLN A 49 -6.36 -0.67 -12.16
C GLN A 49 -7.54 -0.80 -13.14
N MET A 50 -7.40 -1.57 -14.24
CA MET A 50 -8.50 -1.86 -15.16
C MET A 50 -9.57 -2.74 -14.54
N ILE A 51 -9.24 -3.65 -13.62
CA ILE A 51 -10.18 -4.50 -12.90
C ILE A 51 -10.89 -3.68 -11.82
N ILE A 52 -10.20 -2.78 -11.13
CA ILE A 52 -10.81 -1.88 -10.13
C ILE A 52 -11.71 -0.85 -10.82
N PHE A 53 -11.26 -0.24 -11.92
CA PHE A 53 -12.06 0.70 -12.69
C PHE A 53 -13.17 -0.03 -13.44
N GLY A 54 -12.92 -1.23 -13.96
CA GLY A 54 -13.88 -2.07 -14.66
C GLY A 54 -14.90 -2.74 -13.72
N ALA A 55 -14.55 -3.01 -12.47
CA ALA A 55 -15.48 -3.44 -11.44
C ALA A 55 -16.25 -2.26 -10.85
N GLY A 56 -15.63 -1.09 -10.69
CA GLY A 56 -16.33 0.14 -10.29
C GLY A 56 -17.34 0.57 -11.36
N VAL A 57 -16.89 0.76 -12.59
CA VAL A 57 -17.74 1.07 -13.75
C VAL A 57 -18.66 -0.10 -14.06
N GLY A 58 -18.23 -1.35 -13.93
CA GLY A 58 -19.07 -2.53 -14.17
C GLY A 58 -20.15 -2.71 -13.12
N LEU A 59 -19.89 -2.39 -11.85
CA LEU A 59 -20.89 -2.38 -10.79
C LEU A 59 -21.81 -1.17 -10.95
N SER A 60 -21.29 0.01 -11.31
CA SER A 60 -22.11 1.18 -11.65
C SER A 60 -22.97 0.93 -12.87
N VAL A 61 -22.45 0.31 -13.93
CA VAL A 61 -23.16 -0.03 -15.17
C VAL A 61 -24.11 -1.20 -14.94
N ALA A 62 -23.76 -2.20 -14.13
CA ALA A 62 -24.66 -3.29 -13.73
C ALA A 62 -25.79 -2.77 -12.82
N LEU A 63 -25.50 -1.82 -11.91
CA LEU A 63 -26.51 -1.11 -11.14
C LEU A 63 -27.38 -0.28 -12.09
N THR A 64 -26.79 0.45 -13.05
CA THR A 64 -27.51 1.24 -14.05
C THR A 64 -28.33 0.35 -15.02
N LEU A 65 -27.85 -0.85 -15.34
CA LEU A 65 -28.52 -1.86 -16.18
C LEU A 65 -29.59 -2.60 -15.40
N LEU A 66 -29.40 -2.91 -14.12
CA LEU A 66 -30.45 -3.44 -13.23
C LEU A 66 -31.55 -2.39 -13.04
N ILE A 67 -31.17 -1.12 -12.93
CA ILE A 67 -32.07 0.03 -12.93
C ILE A 67 -32.80 0.16 -14.29
N ARG A 68 -32.12 -0.03 -15.43
CA ARG A 68 -32.73 0.07 -16.77
C ARG A 68 -33.54 -1.15 -17.21
N LEU A 69 -33.12 -2.36 -16.88
CA LEU A 69 -33.80 -3.63 -17.19
C LEU A 69 -34.93 -3.89 -16.18
N GLY A 70 -34.87 -3.28 -14.99
CA GLY A 70 -35.83 -3.47 -13.90
C GLY A 70 -37.15 -2.72 -14.03
N ARG A 71 -37.24 -1.59 -14.75
CA ARG A 71 -38.54 -0.92 -15.07
C ARG A 71 -38.35 0.36 -15.87
N SER A 72 -38.89 0.40 -17.08
CA SER A 72 -38.97 1.59 -17.94
C SER A 72 -39.91 2.71 -17.43
N GLY A 73 -40.57 2.54 -16.29
CA GLY A 73 -41.50 3.52 -15.72
C GLY A 73 -41.04 4.23 -14.44
N VAL A 74 -40.21 3.59 -13.60
CA VAL A 74 -39.94 4.08 -12.23
C VAL A 74 -38.88 5.19 -12.20
N LEU A 75 -37.97 5.23 -13.19
CA LEU A 75 -36.88 6.21 -13.19
C LEU A 75 -37.23 7.56 -13.84
N ALA A 76 -38.23 7.60 -14.73
CA ALA A 76 -38.73 8.85 -15.29
C ALA A 76 -39.44 9.67 -14.22
N ASP A 77 -40.17 8.99 -13.33
CA ASP A 77 -40.63 9.58 -12.07
C ASP A 77 -39.43 9.87 -11.17
N ALA A 78 -38.51 8.93 -10.95
CA ALA A 78 -37.47 9.11 -9.93
C ALA A 78 -36.38 10.18 -10.18
N LEU A 79 -36.22 10.62 -11.44
CA LEU A 79 -35.29 11.69 -11.85
C LEU A 79 -36.01 13.01 -12.17
N SER A 80 -37.34 13.05 -12.06
CA SER A 80 -38.03 14.33 -11.95
C SER A 80 -37.59 15.02 -10.65
N PRO A 81 -37.52 16.36 -10.59
CA PRO A 81 -37.22 17.07 -9.34
C PRO A 81 -38.20 16.72 -8.20
N ASP A 82 -39.34 16.11 -8.52
CA ASP A 82 -40.35 15.61 -7.57
C ASP A 82 -40.19 14.13 -7.19
N GLY A 83 -39.32 13.37 -7.86
CA GLY A 83 -39.25 11.92 -7.69
C GLY A 83 -37.93 11.36 -7.18
N LEU A 84 -36.96 12.18 -6.76
CA LEU A 84 -35.94 11.66 -5.84
C LEU A 84 -36.69 10.99 -4.66
N PRO A 85 -36.71 9.65 -4.53
CA PRO A 85 -37.51 8.96 -3.51
C PRO A 85 -36.79 9.00 -2.16
N LEU A 86 -35.92 9.98 -1.97
CA LEU A 86 -35.42 10.39 -0.66
C LEU A 86 -36.40 11.44 -0.11
N ARG A 87 -37.69 11.08 -0.04
CA ARG A 87 -38.52 11.66 1.01
C ARG A 87 -37.93 11.13 2.30
N TRP A 88 -37.17 11.97 2.99
CA TRP A 88 -36.60 11.67 4.31
C TRP A 88 -37.64 11.16 5.35
N GLY A 89 -38.94 11.23 5.04
CA GLY A 89 -40.05 10.71 5.83
C GLY A 89 -40.46 9.25 5.57
N ASP A 90 -40.03 8.60 4.49
CA ASP A 90 -40.42 7.22 4.15
C ASP A 90 -39.33 6.17 4.45
N LEU A 91 -38.19 6.59 5.04
CA LEU A 91 -37.15 5.68 5.49
C LEU A 91 -37.67 4.86 6.67
N GLY A 92 -37.88 3.57 6.45
CA GLY A 92 -38.16 2.64 7.53
C GLY A 92 -36.97 2.57 8.49
N ILE A 93 -37.25 2.21 9.75
CA ILE A 93 -36.20 1.93 10.75
C ILE A 93 -35.23 0.85 10.21
N GLY A 94 -35.76 -0.10 9.41
CA GLY A 94 -34.96 -1.12 8.73
C GLY A 94 -33.94 -0.55 7.74
N ASP A 95 -34.32 0.45 6.96
CA ASP A 95 -33.46 1.04 5.92
C ASP A 95 -32.40 1.94 6.55
N ALA A 96 -32.77 2.69 7.58
CA ALA A 96 -31.83 3.45 8.39
C ALA A 96 -30.81 2.53 9.08
N ALA A 97 -31.26 1.42 9.69
CA ALA A 97 -30.38 0.44 10.32
C ALA A 97 -29.48 -0.26 9.30
N GLY A 98 -30.04 -0.69 8.17
CA GLY A 98 -29.30 -1.31 7.08
C GLY A 98 -28.24 -0.38 6.48
N GLY A 99 -28.61 0.88 6.23
CA GLY A 99 -27.72 1.92 5.73
C GLY A 99 -26.59 2.23 6.72
N ALA A 100 -26.89 2.31 8.02
CA ALA A 100 -25.88 2.50 9.06
C ALA A 100 -24.91 1.31 9.14
N LEU A 101 -25.41 0.07 9.10
CA LEU A 101 -24.58 -1.14 9.09
C LEU A 101 -23.66 -1.17 7.86
N TRP A 102 -24.20 -0.90 6.67
CA TRP A 102 -23.40 -0.84 5.46
C TRP A 102 -22.40 0.31 5.47
N ALA A 103 -22.77 1.49 6.00
CA ALA A 103 -21.83 2.60 6.17
C ALA A 103 -20.66 2.21 7.08
N VAL A 104 -20.94 1.58 8.23
CA VAL A 104 -19.90 1.08 9.14
C VAL A 104 -19.02 0.05 8.42
N ALA A 105 -19.61 -0.93 7.73
CA ALA A 105 -18.84 -1.93 7.00
C ALA A 105 -17.94 -1.30 5.92
N LEU A 106 -18.49 -0.40 5.10
CA LEU A 106 -17.77 0.31 4.03
C LEU A 106 -16.66 1.23 4.52
N TYR A 107 -16.78 1.74 5.75
CA TYR A 107 -15.71 2.52 6.38
C TYR A 107 -14.43 1.69 6.57
N TYR A 108 -14.58 0.41 6.91
CA TYR A 108 -13.45 -0.48 7.24
C TYR A 108 -13.05 -1.41 6.09
N CYS A 109 -14.01 -1.80 5.25
CA CYS A 109 -13.86 -2.84 4.23
C CYS A 109 -14.65 -2.48 2.96
N SER A 110 -13.99 -2.47 1.81
CA SER A 110 -14.69 -2.27 0.53
C SER A 110 -15.40 -3.57 0.10
N PRO A 111 -16.42 -3.51 -0.79
CA PRO A 111 -17.04 -4.71 -1.34
C PRO A 111 -16.04 -5.64 -2.02
N LEU A 112 -15.02 -5.07 -2.67
CA LEU A 112 -13.91 -5.85 -3.24
C LEU A 112 -13.10 -6.56 -2.15
N GLN A 113 -12.81 -5.89 -1.04
CA GLN A 113 -12.12 -6.50 0.09
C GLN A 113 -12.97 -7.64 0.68
N LEU A 114 -14.28 -7.47 0.85
CA LEU A 114 -15.16 -8.57 1.27
C LEU A 114 -15.01 -9.81 0.37
N LEU A 115 -14.92 -9.63 -0.96
CA LEU A 115 -14.65 -10.72 -1.90
C LEU A 115 -13.23 -11.30 -1.77
N LEU A 116 -12.22 -10.45 -1.56
CA LEU A 116 -10.83 -10.87 -1.40
C LEU A 116 -10.64 -11.74 -0.15
N LEU A 117 -11.44 -11.53 0.91
CA LEU A 117 -11.41 -12.35 2.12
C LEU A 117 -11.70 -13.81 1.78
N PHE A 118 -12.76 -14.04 0.99
CA PHE A 118 -13.13 -15.37 0.52
C PHE A 118 -12.06 -15.99 -0.40
N LEU A 119 -11.29 -15.16 -1.11
CA LEU A 119 -10.17 -15.57 -1.95
C LEU A 119 -8.85 -15.75 -1.15
N GLY A 120 -8.87 -15.56 0.18
CA GLY A 120 -7.68 -15.63 1.02
C GLY A 120 -6.65 -14.52 0.77
N ARG A 121 -7.09 -13.38 0.21
CA ARG A 121 -6.27 -12.20 -0.05
C ARG A 121 -6.63 -11.07 0.92
N PHE A 122 -5.60 -10.46 1.49
CA PHE A 122 -5.76 -9.36 2.44
C PHE A 122 -5.15 -8.09 1.85
N GLU A 123 -5.96 -7.05 1.73
CA GLU A 123 -5.48 -5.70 1.48
C GLU A 123 -5.25 -4.97 2.81
N VAL A 124 -4.14 -4.25 2.87
CA VAL A 124 -3.70 -3.58 4.10
C VAL A 124 -4.38 -2.22 4.26
N GLU A 125 -4.72 -1.55 3.15
CA GLU A 125 -5.26 -0.20 3.15
C GLU A 125 -6.78 -0.17 3.43
N ARG A 126 -7.23 0.77 4.28
CA ARG A 126 -8.66 1.00 4.51
C ARG A 126 -9.29 1.82 3.38
N PRO A 127 -10.54 1.54 3.01
CA PRO A 127 -11.28 2.40 2.10
C PRO A 127 -11.42 3.83 2.63
N SER A 128 -11.70 3.99 3.94
CA SER A 128 -11.78 5.30 4.60
C SER A 128 -10.47 6.06 4.50
N ASP A 129 -9.32 5.43 4.73
CA ASP A 129 -8.02 6.07 4.61
C ASP A 129 -7.79 6.56 3.18
N ARG A 130 -8.17 5.78 2.16
CA ARG A 130 -8.10 6.22 0.77
C ARG A 130 -8.98 7.43 0.49
N ILE A 131 -10.21 7.47 1.01
CA ILE A 131 -11.12 8.61 0.86
C ILE A 131 -10.53 9.85 1.55
N LEU A 132 -10.02 9.71 2.78
CA LEU A 132 -9.35 10.78 3.51
C LEU A 132 -8.16 11.34 2.73
N ARG A 133 -7.35 10.46 2.12
CA ARG A 133 -6.22 10.90 1.28
C ARG A 133 -6.67 11.61 0.02
N LEU A 134 -7.73 11.13 -0.63
CA LEU A 134 -8.29 11.78 -1.83
C LEU A 134 -8.83 13.17 -1.51
N LEU A 135 -9.61 13.29 -0.44
CA LEU A 135 -10.16 14.57 0.02
C LEU A 135 -9.04 15.53 0.46
N GLY A 136 -8.06 15.04 1.23
CA GLY A 136 -6.94 15.85 1.67
C GLY A 136 -6.08 16.37 0.50
N ARG A 137 -5.77 15.52 -0.47
CA ARG A 137 -5.06 15.95 -1.70
C ARG A 137 -5.88 16.93 -2.52
N GLY A 138 -7.18 16.71 -2.64
CA GLY A 138 -8.10 17.64 -3.32
C GLY A 138 -8.15 19.02 -2.66
N ALA A 139 -7.92 19.08 -1.35
CA ALA A 139 -7.87 20.32 -0.58
C ALA A 139 -6.45 20.92 -0.46
N GLY A 140 -5.46 20.35 -1.16
CA GLY A 140 -4.08 20.82 -1.12
C GLY A 140 -3.32 20.52 0.19
N LEU A 141 -3.82 19.59 1.01
CA LEU A 141 -3.16 19.20 2.26
C LEU A 141 -1.98 18.26 1.99
N GLN A 142 -0.97 18.30 2.86
CA GLN A 142 0.25 17.48 2.77
C GLN A 142 0.04 16.06 3.30
N VAL A 143 -0.82 15.31 2.62
CA VAL A 143 -1.26 13.96 3.02
C VAL A 143 -0.11 12.92 3.09
N GLU A 144 1.00 13.18 2.40
CA GLU A 144 2.15 12.27 2.33
C GLU A 144 3.23 12.55 3.39
N GLU A 145 3.05 13.55 4.25
CA GLU A 145 3.96 13.82 5.36
C GLU A 145 3.77 12.79 6.49
N ALA A 146 4.88 12.35 7.08
CA ALA A 146 4.85 11.51 8.27
C ALA A 146 4.14 12.28 9.39
N GLY A 147 3.16 11.64 10.04
CA GLY A 147 2.37 12.28 11.10
C GLY A 147 1.16 13.10 10.61
N TYR A 148 0.84 13.09 9.31
CA TYR A 148 -0.37 13.77 8.83
C TYR A 148 -1.65 13.21 9.46
N GLU A 149 -2.36 14.08 10.18
CA GLU A 149 -3.71 13.83 10.65
C GLU A 149 -4.73 14.63 9.84
N ALA A 150 -5.72 13.95 9.27
CA ALA A 150 -6.77 14.62 8.52
C ALA A 150 -7.56 15.58 9.43
N PRO A 151 -7.81 16.84 9.02
CA PRO A 151 -8.59 17.78 9.80
C PRO A 151 -10.04 17.31 9.95
N ALA A 152 -10.71 17.78 11.00
CA ALA A 152 -12.04 17.30 11.39
C ALA A 152 -13.08 17.37 10.25
N TRP A 153 -13.03 18.42 9.43
CA TRP A 153 -13.95 18.58 8.31
C TRP A 153 -13.71 17.53 7.19
N VAL A 154 -12.46 17.12 6.94
CA VAL A 154 -12.13 16.05 5.98
C VAL A 154 -12.63 14.70 6.52
N ARG A 155 -12.49 14.48 7.83
CA ARG A 155 -13.05 13.29 8.49
C ARG A 155 -14.57 13.25 8.36
N ALA A 156 -15.24 14.37 8.64
CA ALA A 156 -16.69 14.50 8.50
C ALA A 156 -17.15 14.26 7.06
N ALA A 157 -16.46 14.82 6.06
CA ALA A 157 -16.74 14.59 4.65
C ALA A 157 -16.56 13.12 4.25
N ALA A 158 -15.49 12.46 4.73
CA ALA A 158 -15.29 11.03 4.49
C ALA A 158 -16.41 10.18 5.10
N VAL A 159 -16.83 10.48 6.34
CA VAL A 159 -17.97 9.81 7.00
C VAL A 159 -19.25 10.04 6.20
N ALA A 160 -19.51 11.25 5.73
CA ALA A 160 -20.70 11.56 4.93
C ALA A 160 -20.73 10.80 3.60
N ILE A 161 -19.58 10.71 2.90
CA ILE A 161 -19.46 9.92 1.65
C ILE A 161 -19.75 8.44 1.93
N VAL A 162 -19.17 7.89 3.00
CA VAL A 162 -19.38 6.49 3.37
C VAL A 162 -20.82 6.23 3.83
N ALA A 163 -21.43 7.17 4.55
CA ALA A 163 -22.84 7.11 4.94
C ALA A 163 -23.76 7.13 3.72
N ALA A 164 -23.51 8.02 2.75
CA ALA A 164 -24.26 8.07 1.50
C ALA A 164 -24.09 6.77 0.68
N ALA A 165 -22.88 6.22 0.63
CA ALA A 165 -22.63 4.93 -0.02
C ALA A 165 -23.36 3.78 0.71
N GLY A 166 -23.34 3.76 2.04
CA GLY A 166 -24.05 2.77 2.85
C GLY A 166 -25.57 2.82 2.63
N ALA A 167 -26.15 4.03 2.64
CA ALA A 167 -27.55 4.24 2.30
C ALA A 167 -27.87 3.80 0.87
N GLY A 168 -26.99 4.07 -0.10
CA GLY A 168 -27.16 3.61 -1.48
C GLY A 168 -27.13 2.10 -1.63
N VAL A 169 -26.27 1.40 -0.86
CA VAL A 169 -26.24 -0.08 -0.85
C VAL A 169 -27.51 -0.64 -0.18
N ALA A 170 -27.94 -0.05 0.93
CA ALA A 170 -29.17 -0.46 1.60
C ALA A 170 -30.40 -0.30 0.70
N TRP A 171 -30.53 0.85 0.06
CA TRP A 171 -31.57 1.12 -0.93
C TRP A 171 -31.52 0.13 -2.10
N ALA A 172 -30.33 -0.18 -2.62
CA ALA A 172 -30.20 -1.16 -3.70
C ALA A 172 -30.58 -2.59 -3.25
N ALA A 173 -30.25 -2.97 -2.02
CA ALA A 173 -30.64 -4.26 -1.45
C ALA A 173 -32.15 -4.37 -1.27
N GLU A 174 -32.79 -3.32 -0.73
CA GLU A 174 -34.24 -3.26 -0.58
C GLU A 174 -34.95 -3.26 -1.95
N ALA A 175 -34.50 -2.42 -2.89
CA ALA A 175 -35.09 -2.34 -4.23
C ALA A 175 -34.98 -3.65 -5.02
N SER A 176 -33.95 -4.47 -4.75
CA SER A 176 -33.74 -5.75 -5.43
C SER A 176 -34.40 -6.95 -4.73
N LEU A 177 -34.50 -6.93 -3.39
CA LEU A 177 -34.96 -8.07 -2.59
C LEU A 177 -36.34 -7.85 -1.95
N GLY A 178 -36.88 -6.63 -2.05
CA GLY A 178 -38.23 -6.26 -1.65
C GLY A 178 -38.47 -6.16 -0.14
N ASP A 179 -37.42 -6.26 0.69
CA ASP A 179 -37.52 -6.21 2.15
C ASP A 179 -36.22 -5.67 2.79
N ALA A 180 -36.38 -4.73 3.72
CA ALA A 180 -35.32 -4.15 4.54
C ALA A 180 -34.55 -5.20 5.38
N THR A 181 -35.18 -6.34 5.70
CA THR A 181 -34.54 -7.47 6.40
C THR A 181 -33.27 -7.92 5.70
N TRP A 182 -33.23 -7.89 4.37
CA TRP A 182 -32.05 -8.25 3.60
C TRP A 182 -30.93 -7.21 3.72
N SER A 183 -31.27 -5.93 3.71
CA SER A 183 -30.28 -4.88 3.93
C SER A 183 -29.64 -4.97 5.30
N VAL A 184 -30.45 -5.20 6.35
CA VAL A 184 -29.95 -5.34 7.73
C VAL A 184 -29.08 -6.59 7.89
N SER A 185 -29.55 -7.75 7.41
CA SER A 185 -28.83 -9.03 7.54
C SER A 185 -27.50 -9.02 6.77
N THR A 186 -27.49 -8.51 5.54
CA THR A 186 -26.26 -8.39 4.74
C THR A 186 -25.30 -7.33 5.31
N GLY A 187 -25.83 -6.22 5.81
CA GLY A 187 -25.04 -5.20 6.51
C GLY A 187 -24.38 -5.75 7.77
N LEU A 188 -25.09 -6.56 8.56
CA LEU A 188 -24.53 -7.23 9.74
C LEU A 188 -23.42 -8.22 9.36
N GLY A 189 -23.63 -9.02 8.31
CA GLY A 189 -22.61 -9.92 7.77
C GLY A 189 -21.36 -9.16 7.28
N ALA A 190 -21.56 -8.01 6.61
CA ALA A 190 -20.49 -7.14 6.16
C ALA A 190 -19.71 -6.53 7.34
N CYS A 191 -20.39 -6.13 8.42
CA CYS A 191 -19.74 -5.66 9.66
C CYS A 191 -18.88 -6.75 10.31
N LEU A 192 -19.36 -7.98 10.38
CA LEU A 192 -18.57 -9.11 10.90
C LEU A 192 -17.33 -9.36 10.05
N ALA A 193 -17.47 -9.36 8.72
CA ALA A 193 -16.34 -9.50 7.81
C ALA A 193 -15.35 -8.33 7.92
N ALA A 194 -15.85 -7.10 8.09
CA ALA A 194 -15.02 -5.93 8.35
C ALA A 194 -14.24 -6.04 9.67
N ALA A 195 -14.86 -6.60 10.73
CA ALA A 195 -14.17 -6.88 12.00
C ALA A 195 -13.06 -7.92 11.82
N VAL A 196 -13.29 -9.00 11.07
CA VAL A 196 -12.24 -9.99 10.74
C VAL A 196 -11.08 -9.34 9.97
N TYR A 197 -11.40 -8.45 9.02
CA TYR A 197 -10.39 -7.68 8.29
C TYR A 197 -9.57 -6.79 9.21
N GLU A 198 -10.23 -6.13 10.16
CA GLU A 198 -9.57 -5.24 11.10
C GLU A 198 -8.65 -6.00 12.05
N VAL A 199 -9.05 -7.19 12.52
CA VAL A 199 -8.20 -8.08 13.32
C VAL A 199 -6.98 -8.56 12.53
N GLY A 200 -7.13 -8.78 11.22
CA GLY A 200 -6.03 -9.16 10.34
C GLY A 200 -5.13 -8.00 9.91
N ARG A 201 -5.50 -6.75 10.20
CA ARG A 201 -4.79 -5.56 9.73
C ARG A 201 -3.64 -5.22 10.70
N PRO A 202 -2.46 -4.85 10.18
CA PRO A 202 -1.36 -4.36 11.01
C PRO A 202 -1.77 -3.13 11.80
N ALA A 203 -1.24 -3.00 13.01
CA ALA A 203 -1.44 -1.83 13.84
C ALA A 203 -0.97 -0.57 13.10
N ARG A 204 -1.72 0.52 13.27
CA ARG A 204 -1.30 1.83 12.76
C ARG A 204 -0.07 2.26 13.53
N LEU A 205 0.95 2.69 12.80
CA LEU A 205 2.06 3.42 13.39
C LEU A 205 1.50 4.71 13.98
N ASN A 206 1.91 5.04 15.20
CA ASN A 206 1.62 6.36 15.74
C ASN A 206 2.43 7.43 14.97
N ALA A 207 2.07 8.71 15.11
CA ALA A 207 2.74 9.78 14.37
C ALA A 207 4.25 9.84 14.68
N GLU A 208 4.61 9.69 15.95
CA GLU A 208 6.00 9.73 16.44
C GLU A 208 6.86 8.57 15.90
N GLU A 209 6.31 7.36 15.88
CA GLU A 209 6.89 6.14 15.31
C GLU A 209 7.07 6.30 13.80
N ALA A 210 6.08 6.85 13.10
CA ALA A 210 6.18 7.10 11.67
C ALA A 210 7.30 8.11 11.36
N GLU A 211 7.41 9.19 12.13
CA GLU A 211 8.49 10.16 12.03
C GLU A 211 9.86 9.55 12.33
N GLU A 212 9.96 8.72 13.38
CA GLU A 212 11.20 8.03 13.73
C GLU A 212 11.65 7.09 12.62
N LEU A 213 10.73 6.29 12.07
CA LEU A 213 11.03 5.35 10.99
C LEU A 213 11.46 6.08 9.71
N GLU A 214 10.85 7.23 9.41
CA GLU A 214 11.24 8.09 8.28
C GLU A 214 12.60 8.77 8.53
N ALA A 215 12.89 9.18 9.75
CA ALA A 215 14.20 9.72 10.12
C ALA A 215 15.30 8.65 9.97
N GLN A 216 15.05 7.44 10.49
CA GLN A 216 15.96 6.30 10.36
C GLN A 216 16.26 5.97 8.89
N TRP A 217 15.24 6.04 8.03
CA TRP A 217 15.43 5.84 6.62
C TRP A 217 16.24 6.96 5.96
N ARG A 218 15.91 8.22 6.22
CA ARG A 218 16.66 9.36 5.65
C ARG A 218 18.14 9.28 6.00
N ASP A 219 18.43 8.94 7.25
CA ASP A 219 19.78 8.70 7.75
C ASP A 219 20.48 7.55 7.04
N PHE A 220 19.79 6.40 6.91
CA PHE A 220 20.34 5.24 6.21
C PHE A 220 20.54 5.50 4.72
N ALA A 221 19.59 6.15 4.04
CA ALA A 221 19.66 6.45 2.61
C ALA A 221 20.84 7.37 2.31
N ARG A 222 21.06 8.41 3.13
CA ARG A 222 22.23 9.28 3.03
C ARG A 222 23.54 8.48 3.20
N PHE A 223 23.63 7.67 4.25
CA PHE A 223 24.77 6.78 4.46
C PHE A 223 24.99 5.83 3.27
N ALA A 224 23.93 5.25 2.74
CA ALA A 224 23.97 4.28 1.65
C ALA A 224 24.48 4.90 0.35
N GLU A 225 24.01 6.11 0.00
CA GLU A 225 24.47 6.82 -1.20
C GLU A 225 25.96 7.21 -1.12
N GLU A 226 26.47 7.48 0.07
CA GLU A 226 27.88 7.81 0.29
C GLU A 226 28.79 6.58 0.35
N ARG A 227 28.34 5.52 1.04
CA ARG A 227 29.21 4.41 1.48
C ARG A 227 28.92 3.07 0.81
N LEU A 228 27.77 2.88 0.18
CA LEU A 228 27.38 1.60 -0.40
C LEU A 228 27.46 1.60 -1.93
N GLN A 229 27.72 0.42 -2.46
CA GLN A 229 27.72 0.12 -3.89
C GLN A 229 26.78 -1.07 -4.14
N ARG A 230 26.03 -1.01 -5.23
CA ARG A 230 25.03 -2.03 -5.63
C ARG A 230 25.66 -3.21 -6.36
N SER A 231 26.84 -3.65 -5.91
CA SER A 231 27.59 -4.77 -6.47
C SER A 231 28.40 -5.44 -5.36
N GLY A 232 29.01 -6.59 -5.64
CA GLY A 232 29.87 -7.27 -4.66
C GLY A 232 29.12 -7.94 -3.50
N ARG A 233 29.83 -8.15 -2.39
CA ARG A 233 29.33 -8.79 -1.17
C ARG A 233 29.87 -8.06 0.05
N CYS A 234 29.03 -7.84 1.06
CA CYS A 234 29.44 -7.31 2.37
C CYS A 234 28.76 -8.09 3.49
N HIS A 235 29.44 -8.22 4.62
CA HIS A 235 28.84 -8.84 5.78
C HIS A 235 27.95 -7.84 6.55
N GLU A 236 26.89 -8.32 7.20
CA GLU A 236 25.98 -7.48 7.98
C GLU A 236 26.70 -6.73 9.12
N SER A 237 27.69 -7.35 9.76
CA SER A 237 28.48 -6.71 10.81
C SER A 237 29.36 -5.56 10.28
N GLU A 238 29.90 -5.68 9.06
CA GLU A 238 30.69 -4.61 8.42
C GLU A 238 29.82 -3.39 8.14
N LEU A 239 28.62 -3.65 7.60
CA LEU A 239 27.61 -2.62 7.34
C LEU A 239 27.24 -1.89 8.64
N ARG A 240 26.99 -2.64 9.72
CA ARG A 240 26.65 -2.08 11.04
C ARG A 240 27.80 -1.25 11.63
N ALA A 241 29.02 -1.77 11.56
CA ALA A 241 30.21 -1.07 12.03
C ALA A 241 30.46 0.22 11.23
N ALA A 242 30.21 0.21 9.92
CA ALA A 242 30.32 1.39 9.08
C ALA A 242 29.21 2.41 9.39
N LEU A 243 27.97 1.94 9.58
CA LEU A 243 26.83 2.79 9.94
C LEU A 243 27.06 3.47 11.30
N GLY A 244 27.49 2.72 12.32
CA GLY A 244 27.78 3.27 13.65
C GLY A 244 29.02 4.18 13.70
N ARG A 245 29.93 4.07 12.73
CA ARG A 245 31.03 5.02 12.52
C ARG A 245 30.54 6.32 11.87
N ALA A 246 29.67 6.22 10.87
CA ALA A 246 29.13 7.38 10.17
C ALA A 246 28.09 8.15 11.00
N LEU A 247 27.27 7.44 11.77
CA LEU A 247 26.16 7.98 12.53
C LEU A 247 26.27 7.50 13.99
N PRO A 248 26.85 8.32 14.89
CA PRO A 248 27.08 7.95 16.29
C PRO A 248 25.81 7.53 17.05
N ARG A 249 24.63 8.02 16.66
CA ARG A 249 23.33 7.65 17.25
C ARG A 249 23.05 6.14 17.18
N TYR A 250 23.57 5.44 16.18
CA TYR A 250 23.36 4.00 16.01
C TYR A 250 24.48 3.14 16.60
N ARG A 251 25.37 3.73 17.41
CA ARG A 251 26.47 3.04 18.07
C ARG A 251 26.01 2.39 19.38
N GLY A 252 26.27 1.09 19.56
CA GLY A 252 26.05 0.38 20.83
C GLY A 252 24.77 -0.47 20.89
N ALA A 253 24.42 -0.93 22.10
CA ALA A 253 23.35 -1.90 22.34
C ALA A 253 21.92 -1.35 22.12
N GLY A 254 21.75 -0.02 22.16
CA GLY A 254 20.51 0.68 21.76
C GLY A 254 20.47 1.09 20.28
N GLY A 255 21.36 0.55 19.45
CA GLY A 255 21.44 0.86 18.02
C GLY A 255 20.32 0.24 17.19
N LEU A 256 20.39 0.43 15.88
CA LEU A 256 19.40 -0.07 14.93
C LEU A 256 19.34 -1.62 14.95
N PRO A 257 18.17 -2.24 15.20
CA PRO A 257 18.08 -3.70 15.30
C PRO A 257 18.32 -4.37 13.93
N ASP A 258 18.84 -5.59 13.95
CA ASP A 258 19.20 -6.39 12.78
C ASP A 258 18.05 -6.57 11.78
N THR A 259 16.83 -6.76 12.29
CA THR A 259 15.61 -6.82 11.48
C THR A 259 15.38 -5.53 10.72
N ARG A 260 15.53 -4.39 11.40
CA ARG A 260 15.32 -3.07 10.82
C ARG A 260 16.39 -2.71 9.81
N LEU A 261 17.65 -3.02 10.09
CA LEU A 261 18.75 -2.84 9.13
C LEU A 261 18.47 -3.60 7.83
N ARG A 262 18.02 -4.86 7.93
CA ARG A 262 17.63 -5.67 6.76
C ARG A 262 16.52 -5.01 5.94
N GLU A 263 15.51 -4.45 6.60
CA GLU A 263 14.41 -3.75 5.93
C GLU A 263 14.89 -2.50 5.20
N LEU A 264 15.72 -1.67 5.83
CA LEU A 264 16.29 -0.48 5.22
C LEU A 264 17.17 -0.83 4.01
N VAL A 265 18.02 -1.85 4.12
CA VAL A 265 18.84 -2.35 2.99
C VAL A 265 17.96 -2.79 1.83
N ARG A 266 16.91 -3.58 2.12
CA ARG A 266 16.00 -4.10 1.09
C ARG A 266 15.17 -2.99 0.43
N ALA A 267 14.77 -1.99 1.19
CA ALA A 267 14.07 -0.81 0.68
C ALA A 267 14.98 0.04 -0.23
N TRP A 268 16.27 0.20 0.11
CA TRP A 268 17.23 0.94 -0.71
C TRP A 268 17.67 0.17 -1.95
N HIS A 269 17.92 -1.15 -1.83
CA HIS A 269 18.31 -2.00 -2.94
C HIS A 269 17.57 -3.34 -2.91
N ALA A 270 16.53 -3.44 -3.74
CA ALA A 270 15.69 -4.64 -3.82
C ALA A 270 16.43 -5.92 -4.26
N GLY A 271 17.62 -5.79 -4.87
CA GLY A 271 18.48 -6.92 -5.26
C GLY A 271 19.46 -7.38 -4.19
N ALA A 272 19.43 -6.76 -3.00
CA ALA A 272 20.27 -7.14 -1.86
C ALA A 272 19.63 -8.29 -1.07
N ASP A 273 20.03 -9.52 -1.40
CA ASP A 273 19.57 -10.72 -0.69
C ASP A 273 20.60 -11.17 0.34
N ARG A 274 20.13 -11.51 1.55
CA ARG A 274 20.95 -12.00 2.65
C ARG A 274 21.12 -13.52 2.58
N THR A 275 22.35 -14.01 2.68
CA THR A 275 22.64 -15.43 2.83
C THR A 275 22.45 -15.89 4.28
N PRO A 276 22.25 -17.20 4.53
CA PRO A 276 22.20 -17.74 5.90
C PRO A 276 23.45 -17.39 6.74
N SER A 277 24.60 -17.24 6.08
CA SER A 277 25.86 -16.83 6.69
C SER A 277 26.00 -15.34 7.02
N GLY A 278 24.96 -14.52 6.81
CA GLY A 278 24.97 -13.09 7.18
C GLY A 278 25.56 -12.14 6.14
N TYR A 279 25.87 -12.60 4.93
CA TYR A 279 26.35 -11.75 3.83
C TYR A 279 25.21 -11.25 2.96
N TYR A 280 25.30 -10.00 2.52
CA TYR A 280 24.46 -9.46 1.45
C TYR A 280 25.09 -9.74 0.08
N ARG A 281 24.27 -10.18 -0.88
CA ARG A 281 24.63 -10.27 -2.29
C ARG A 281 24.31 -8.94 -2.99
N ASN A 282 25.09 -8.58 -4.01
CA ASN A 282 24.90 -7.34 -4.78
C ASN A 282 24.95 -6.07 -3.91
N LEU A 283 25.72 -6.13 -2.83
CA LEU A 283 25.93 -5.03 -1.90
C LEU A 283 27.37 -5.09 -1.40
N SER A 284 28.11 -4.00 -1.53
CA SER A 284 29.47 -3.88 -1.00
C SER A 284 29.69 -2.47 -0.47
N MET A 285 30.69 -2.34 0.40
CA MET A 285 31.18 -1.04 0.85
C MET A 285 32.02 -0.43 -0.27
N ARG A 286 31.83 0.86 -0.55
CA ARG A 286 32.73 1.60 -1.45
C ARG A 286 34.12 1.65 -0.83
N GLN A 287 35.15 1.47 -1.67
CA GLN A 287 36.52 1.63 -1.21
C GLN A 287 36.78 3.07 -0.80
N ARG A 288 37.35 3.24 0.38
CA ARG A 288 37.80 4.52 0.90
C ARG A 288 39.11 4.35 1.65
N VAL A 289 40.06 5.23 1.34
CA VAL A 289 41.27 5.42 2.15
C VAL A 289 40.85 6.13 3.43
N ASP A 290 41.09 5.50 4.57
CA ASP A 290 40.92 6.16 5.86
C ASP A 290 41.92 7.34 5.95
N PRO A 291 41.46 8.58 6.15
CA PRO A 291 42.34 9.75 6.14
C PRO A 291 43.33 9.76 7.31
N PHE A 292 43.08 8.98 8.37
CA PHE A 292 43.94 8.95 9.55
C PHE A 292 44.90 7.76 9.54
N THR A 293 44.45 6.58 9.11
CA THR A 293 45.31 5.37 9.09
C THR A 293 45.94 5.08 7.73
N GLY A 294 45.45 5.69 6.65
CA GLY A 294 45.89 5.40 5.28
C GLY A 294 45.42 4.04 4.75
N GLU A 295 44.65 3.27 5.54
CA GLU A 295 44.17 1.95 5.14
C GLU A 295 43.02 2.07 4.13
N ILE A 296 43.08 1.26 3.07
CA ILE A 296 41.95 1.11 2.13
C ILE A 296 40.91 0.23 2.80
N THR A 297 39.85 0.86 3.31
CA THR A 297 38.67 0.15 3.83
C THR A 297 37.65 -0.06 2.70
N GLY A 298 36.98 -1.22 2.70
CA GLY A 298 35.96 -1.57 1.71
C GLY A 298 36.44 -2.65 0.73
N SER A 299 35.48 -3.36 0.12
CA SER A 299 35.80 -4.44 -0.81
C SER A 299 36.22 -3.87 -2.16
N PRO A 300 37.28 -4.41 -2.81
CA PRO A 300 37.60 -4.03 -4.17
C PRO A 300 36.41 -4.24 -5.09
N PRO A 301 36.19 -3.32 -6.05
CA PRO A 301 35.20 -3.57 -7.08
C PRO A 301 35.53 -4.92 -7.73
N PRO A 302 34.53 -5.76 -8.04
CA PRO A 302 34.80 -7.02 -8.72
C PRO A 302 35.60 -6.74 -10.00
N PRO A 303 36.61 -7.55 -10.34
CA PRO A 303 37.37 -7.36 -11.57
C PRO A 303 36.40 -7.33 -12.76
N ALA A 304 36.63 -6.43 -13.72
CA ALA A 304 35.76 -6.19 -14.87
C ALA A 304 35.64 -7.39 -15.85
N SER A 305 36.15 -8.56 -15.48
CA SER A 305 36.40 -9.69 -16.36
C SER A 305 35.61 -10.94 -15.94
N VAL A 306 34.29 -10.95 -16.17
CA VAL A 306 33.54 -12.12 -16.70
C VAL A 306 32.32 -11.58 -17.49
N ARG A 307 32.55 -10.74 -18.51
CA ARG A 307 31.69 -10.67 -19.69
C ARG A 307 32.38 -11.50 -20.78
N ALA A 308 32.56 -12.79 -20.52
CA ALA A 308 32.99 -13.73 -21.56
C ALA A 308 31.74 -14.12 -22.34
N GLY A 309 31.82 -13.96 -23.66
CA GLY A 309 30.69 -13.91 -24.56
C GLY A 309 29.83 -15.15 -24.58
N LYS A 310 28.55 -14.91 -24.84
CA LYS A 310 27.77 -15.71 -25.77
C LYS A 310 26.72 -14.82 -26.42
N GLU A 311 27.10 -14.26 -27.55
CA GLU A 311 26.23 -14.01 -28.70
C GLU A 311 27.07 -14.30 -29.95
N PRO A 312 26.45 -14.69 -31.08
CA PRO A 312 25.07 -15.13 -31.26
C PRO A 312 24.90 -16.66 -31.19
#